data_AF-A0A386WUN5-F1
#
_entry.id   AF-A0A386WUN5-F1
#
_cell.length_a   1.000
_cell.length_b   1.000
_cell.length_c   1.000
_cell.angle_alpha   90.00
_cell.angle_beta   90.00
_cell.angle_gamma   90.00
#
_symmetry.space_group_name_H-M   'P 1'
#
loop_
_entity.id
_entity.type
_entity.pdbx_description
1 polymer ?
#
loop_
_entity_poly.entity_id
_entity_poly.type
_entity_poly.pdbx_seq_one_letter_code
_entity_poly.pdbx_strand_id
1 'polypeptide(L)' 'MHKASTRCWLCGHDGAYELDHDPPRKVLLAWGLDPDDPRYHKPAHGTSCPCPTCGQRCNQIKGDRANRRPRTIHPW' A
#
# COMPACT_ATOMS: atom_id res chain seq x y z
N MET A 1 -14.20 -18.05 4.01
CA MET A 1 -13.54 -17.35 2.88
C MET A 1 -13.20 -15.95 3.37
N HIS A 2 -11.94 -15.66 3.70
CA HIS A 2 -11.55 -14.29 4.06
C HIS A 2 -11.65 -13.44 2.80
N LYS A 3 -12.59 -12.48 2.76
CA LYS A 3 -12.65 -11.48 1.70
C LYS A 3 -11.29 -10.76 1.72
N ALA A 4 -10.49 -10.89 0.67
CA ALA A 4 -9.30 -10.06 0.52
C ALA A 4 -9.78 -8.60 0.59
N SER A 5 -9.30 -7.86 1.58
CA SER A 5 -9.73 -6.48 1.78
C SER A 5 -9.23 -5.64 0.61
N THR A 6 -10.13 -4.93 -0.06
CA THR A 6 -9.79 -3.93 -1.09
C THR A 6 -9.47 -2.57 -0.48
N ARG A 7 -9.35 -2.50 0.85
CA ARG A 7 -9.13 -1.26 1.57
C ARG A 7 -7.64 -0.95 1.62
N CYS A 8 -7.26 0.16 1.03
CA CYS A 8 -5.88 0.64 1.01
C CYS A 8 -5.34 0.75 2.43
N TRP A 9 -4.25 0.04 2.74
CA TRP A 9 -3.68 0.05 4.08
C TRP A 9 -3.02 1.39 4.45
N LEU A 10 -2.74 2.22 3.45
CA LEU A 10 -2.08 3.52 3.57
C LEU A 10 -3.05 4.67 3.89
N CYS A 11 -4.15 4.78 3.13
CA CYS A 11 -5.14 5.86 3.27
C CYS A 11 -6.47 5.42 3.88
N GLY A 12 -6.76 4.12 3.95
CA GLY A 12 -7.99 3.57 4.52
C GLY A 12 -9.20 3.56 3.59
N HIS A 13 -9.08 4.04 2.34
CA HIS A 13 -10.18 4.02 1.36
C HIS A 13 -10.23 2.72 0.56
N ASP A 14 -11.41 2.33 0.11
CA ASP A 14 -11.63 1.15 -0.74
C ASP A 14 -11.09 1.33 -2.17
N GLY A 15 -11.11 0.24 -2.93
CA GLY A 15 -10.70 0.21 -4.34
C GLY A 15 -9.19 0.11 -4.57
N ALA A 16 -8.44 -0.41 -3.61
CA ALA A 16 -7.03 -0.73 -3.77
C ALA A 16 -6.86 -2.14 -4.35
N TYR A 17 -6.23 -2.23 -5.51
CA TYR A 17 -6.00 -3.48 -6.24
C TYR A 17 -4.53 -3.74 -6.56
N GLU A 18 -3.64 -2.80 -6.26
CA GLU A 18 -2.20 -3.00 -6.34
C GLU A 18 -1.65 -3.50 -5.02
N LEU A 19 -0.48 -4.13 -5.13
CA LEU A 19 0.21 -4.76 -4.03
C LEU A 19 1.38 -3.88 -3.57
N ASP A 20 1.42 -3.58 -2.28
CA ASP A 20 2.52 -2.87 -1.64
C ASP A 20 3.23 -3.77 -0.63
N HIS A 21 4.56 -3.65 -0.58
CA HIS A 21 5.40 -4.38 0.35
C HIS A 21 5.50 -3.60 1.67
N ASP A 22 5.14 -4.27 2.76
CA ASP A 22 5.30 -3.78 4.12
C ASP A 22 5.92 -4.84 5.03
N PRO A 23 7.19 -4.68 5.46
CA PRO A 23 8.12 -3.59 5.14
C PRO A 23 8.50 -3.48 3.65
N PRO A 24 9.11 -2.36 3.19
CA PRO A 24 9.55 -2.22 1.81
C PRO A 24 10.46 -3.37 1.34
N ARG A 25 10.35 -3.77 0.07
CA ARG A 25 11.10 -4.90 -0.52
C ARG A 25 12.60 -4.92 -0.17
N LYS A 26 13.26 -3.76 -0.21
CA LYS A 26 14.69 -3.63 0.14
C LYS A 26 15.01 -4.04 1.58
N VAL A 27 14.09 -3.78 2.51
CA VAL A 27 14.23 -4.13 3.93
C VAL A 27 14.04 -5.62 4.13
N LEU A 28 13.05 -6.23 3.46
CA LEU A 28 12.83 -7.68 3.48
C LEU A 28 14.06 -8.44 3.00
N LEU A 29 14.63 -8.02 1.87
CA LEU A 29 15.87 -8.60 1.34
C LEU A 29 17.05 -8.43 2.30
N ALA A 30 17.19 -7.28 2.95
CA ALA A 30 18.25 -7.04 3.93
C ALA A 30 18.12 -7.92 5.19
N TRP A 31 16.89 -8.35 5.53
CA TRP A 31 16.63 -9.28 6.63
C TRP A 31 16.69 -10.76 6.21
N GLY A 32 16.99 -11.05 4.94
CA GLY A 32 16.98 -12.43 4.42
C GLY A 32 15.59 -13.05 4.34
N LEU A 33 14.54 -12.23 4.27
CA LEU A 33 13.15 -12.66 4.14
C LEU A 33 12.74 -12.69 2.68
N ASP A 34 11.79 -13.57 2.35
CA ASP A 34 11.20 -13.64 1.01
C ASP A 34 10.28 -12.41 0.79
N PRO A 35 10.61 -11.51 -0.15
CA PRO A 35 9.75 -10.36 -0.45
C PRO A 35 8.43 -10.75 -1.11
N ASP A 36 8.35 -11.92 -1.73
CA ASP A 36 7.16 -12.40 -2.44
C ASP A 36 6.23 -13.23 -1.51
N ASP A 37 6.58 -13.39 -0.23
CA ASP A 37 5.70 -13.97 0.78
C ASP A 37 4.45 -13.07 0.97
N PRO A 38 3.23 -13.60 0.73
CA PRO A 38 1.98 -12.85 0.84
C PRO A 38 1.75 -12.16 2.18
N ARG A 39 2.42 -12.59 3.26
CA ARG A 39 2.34 -11.93 4.58
C ARG A 39 2.85 -10.48 4.58
N TYR A 40 3.74 -10.13 3.65
CA TYR A 40 4.32 -8.78 3.53
C TYR A 40 3.59 -7.95 2.48
N HIS A 41 2.52 -8.49 1.90
CA HIS A 41 1.75 -7.84 0.86
C HIS A 41 0.50 -7.21 1.44
N LYS A 42 0.31 -5.93 1.16
CA LYS A 42 -0.88 -5.18 1.58
C LYS A 42 -1.51 -4.48 0.37
N PRO A 43 -2.86 -4.42 0.32
CA PRO A 43 -3.56 -3.73 -0.75
C PRO A 43 -3.31 -2.22 -0.67
N ALA A 44 -2.86 -1.61 -1.76
CA ALA A 44 -2.65 -0.17 -1.86
C ALA A 44 -3.13 0.38 -3.21
N HIS A 45 -3.49 1.67 -3.24
CA HIS A 45 -3.68 2.40 -4.48
C HIS A 45 -2.34 2.68 -5.13
N GLY A 46 -2.25 2.52 -6.45
CA GLY A 46 -1.03 2.80 -7.18
C GLY A 46 -1.21 3.36 -8.59
N THR A 47 -0.28 3.08 -9.50
CA THR A 47 -0.23 3.73 -10.83
C THR A 47 -1.46 3.41 -11.66
N SER A 48 -1.88 2.15 -11.63
CA SER A 48 -3.02 1.58 -12.36
C SER A 48 -4.33 1.72 -11.59
N CYS A 49 -4.27 1.95 -10.28
CA CYS A 49 -5.44 2.18 -9.42
C CYS A 49 -5.24 3.38 -8.48
N PRO A 50 -5.27 4.63 -8.98
CA PRO A 50 -5.19 5.81 -8.12
C PRO A 50 -6.40 5.87 -7.18
N CYS A 51 -6.21 6.44 -5.98
CA CYS A 51 -7.28 6.57 -4.99
C CYS A 51 -8.33 7.59 -5.45
N PRO A 52 -9.62 7.24 -5.55
CA PRO A 52 -10.66 8.17 -5.99
C PRO A 52 -10.95 9.27 -4.96
N THR A 53 -10.65 9.02 -3.67
CA THR A 53 -10.91 9.97 -2.58
C THR A 53 -9.71 10.88 -2.32
N CYS A 54 -8.49 10.33 -2.27
CA CYS A 54 -7.28 11.14 -2.07
C CYS A 54 -6.79 11.80 -3.37
N GLY A 55 -7.22 11.33 -4.54
CA GLY A 55 -6.63 11.70 -5.83
C GLY A 55 -5.17 11.28 -5.99
N GLN A 56 -4.68 10.40 -5.11
CA GLN A 56 -3.27 10.05 -4.97
C GLN A 56 -2.97 8.61 -5.41
N ARG A 57 -1.76 8.40 -5.90
CA ARG A 57 -1.15 7.07 -6.06
C ARG A 57 -0.42 6.71 -4.75
N CYS A 58 -1.16 6.21 -3.77
CA CYS A 58 -0.71 6.09 -2.38
C CYS A 58 0.63 5.33 -2.24
N ASN A 59 0.78 4.21 -2.94
CA ASN A 59 2.00 3.39 -2.93
C ASN A 59 3.22 4.19 -3.44
N GLN A 60 3.07 4.91 -4.55
CA GLN A 60 4.12 5.72 -5.17
C GLN A 60 4.52 6.91 -4.28
N ILE A 61 3.57 7.51 -3.55
CA ILE A 61 3.86 8.58 -2.59
C ILE A 61 4.64 8.06 -1.39
N LYS A 62 4.28 6.87 -0.88
CA LYS A 62 5.02 6.18 0.17
C LYS A 62 6.46 5.94 -0.30
N GLY A 63 6.59 5.29 -1.45
CA GLY A 63 7.87 4.84 -2.00
C GLY A 63 8.50 3.77 -1.12
N ASP A 64 9.80 3.89 -0.89
CA ASP A 64 10.61 2.97 -0.08
C ASP A 64 10.64 3.33 1.42
N ARG A 65 9.82 4.29 1.85
CA ARG A 65 9.75 4.75 3.24
C ARG A 65 8.79 3.85 4.02
N ALA A 66 9.30 3.17 5.05
CA ALA A 66 8.57 2.15 5.81
C ALA A 66 7.31 2.67 6.56
N ASN A 67 7.07 3.98 6.64
CA ASN A 67 5.91 4.50 7.36
C ASN A 67 5.36 5.83 6.80
N ARG A 68 5.59 6.12 5.51
CA ARG A 68 5.02 7.33 4.93
C ARG A 68 3.57 7.05 4.54
N ARG A 69 2.64 7.32 5.46
CA ARG A 69 1.22 7.38 5.11
C ARG A 69 0.98 8.58 4.18
N PRO A 70 0.27 8.41 3.06
CA PRO A 70 -0.21 9.52 2.25
C PRO A 70 -0.98 10.46 3.17
N ARG A 71 -0.75 11.77 3.02
CA ARG A 71 -1.55 12.76 3.72
C ARG A 71 -2.99 12.57 3.25
N THR A 72 -3.86 12.06 4.11
CA THR A 72 -5.30 11.97 3.81
C THR A 72 -5.78 13.42 3.70
N ILE A 73 -5.99 13.91 2.48
CA ILE A 73 -6.80 15.11 2.29
C ILE A 73 -8.23 14.67 2.58
N HIS A 74 -8.66 14.83 3.82
CA HIS A 74 -10.09 14.82 4.13
C HIS A 74 -10.67 16.09 3.52
N PRO A 75 -11.62 16.02 2.56
CA PRO A 75 -12.69 16.98 2.59
C PRO A 75 -13.54 16.63 3.82
N TRP A 76 -13.80 17.63 4.66
CA TRP A 76 -14.60 17.61 5.90
C TRP A 76 -13.85 17.21 7.18
#